data_AF-A0A086K119-F1
#
_entry.id   AF-A0A086K119-F1
#
_cell.length_a   1.000
_cell.length_b   1.000
_cell.length_c   1.000
_cell.angle_alpha   90.00
_cell.angle_beta   90.00
_cell.angle_gamma   90.00
#
_symmetry.space_group_name_H-M   'P 1'
#
loop_
_entity.id
_entity.type
_entity.pdbx_description
1 polymer ?
#
loop_
_entity_poly.entity_id
_entity_poly.type
_entity_poly.pdbx_seq_one_letter_code
_entity_poly.pdbx_strand_id
1 'polypeptide(L)' 'SGLERVIKTINKDRSQVPMEQIEAEIEVLKSLDHPNIIKIFEVFEDYHNMYIVM' A
#
# COMPACT_ATOMS: atom_id res chain seq x y z
N SER A 1 -12.78 -7.29 -13.50
CA SER A 1 -12.21 -8.55 -12.99
C SER A 1 -12.97 -9.13 -11.79
N GLY A 2 -13.75 -8.39 -11.00
CA GLY A 2 -14.64 -8.98 -9.97
C GLY A 2 -13.92 -9.77 -8.86
N LEU A 3 -12.60 -9.62 -8.74
CA LEU A 3 -11.78 -10.29 -7.74
C LEU A 3 -11.83 -9.49 -6.44
N GLU A 4 -12.03 -10.18 -5.32
CA GLU A 4 -11.91 -9.57 -4.01
C GLU A 4 -10.43 -9.29 -3.69
N ARG A 5 -10.22 -8.12 -3.08
CA ARG A 5 -8.91 -7.55 -2.74
C ARG A 5 -8.99 -6.82 -1.42
N VAL A 6 -7.87 -6.73 -0.72
CA VAL A 6 -7.76 -5.94 0.50
C VAL A 6 -7.37 -4.52 0.13
N ILE A 7 -8.02 -3.54 0.75
CA ILE A 7 -7.62 -2.13 0.65
C ILE A 7 -7.15 -1.69 2.02
N LYS A 8 -5.84 -1.45 2.16
CA LYS A 8 -5.25 -0.86 3.35
C LYS A 8 -5.27 0.66 3.21
N THR A 9 -6.03 1.34 4.06
CA THR A 9 -6.10 2.80 4.12
C THR A 9 -5.20 3.33 5.23
N ILE A 10 -4.33 4.27 4.89
CA ILE A 10 -3.43 4.95 5.83
C ILE A 10 -3.75 6.43 5.81
N ASN A 11 -4.10 7.00 6.96
CA ASN A 11 -4.35 8.45 7.07
C ASN A 11 -3.04 9.19 7.30
N LYS A 12 -2.70 10.14 6.43
CA LYS A 12 -1.43 10.87 6.43
C LYS A 12 -1.28 11.79 7.64
N ASP A 13 -2.36 12.41 8.09
CA ASP A 13 -2.35 13.37 9.20
C ASP A 13 -2.27 12.68 10.57
N ARG A 14 -2.81 11.47 10.68
CA ARG A 14 -2.88 10.70 11.93
C ARG A 14 -1.84 9.60 12.03
N SER A 15 -1.18 9.26 10.92
CA SER A 15 -0.13 8.24 10.91
C SER A 15 1.02 8.70 11.81
N GLN A 16 1.37 7.86 12.79
CA GLN A 16 2.59 8.03 13.58
C GLN A 16 3.83 7.57 12.82
N VAL A 17 3.65 6.90 11.68
CA VAL A 17 4.71 6.42 10.81
C VAL A 17 5.02 7.48 9.75
N PRO A 18 6.30 7.88 9.59
CA PRO A 18 6.71 8.82 8.54
C PRO A 18 6.34 8.32 7.14
N MET A 19 5.92 9.24 6.27
CA MET A 19 5.53 8.92 4.89
C MET A 19 6.66 8.22 4.12
N GLU A 20 7.91 8.65 4.32
CA GLU A 20 9.10 8.04 3.69
C GLU A 20 9.26 6.55 4.02
N GLN A 21 8.91 6.13 5.25
CA GLN A 21 8.98 4.72 5.63
C GLN A 21 7.89 3.90 4.93
N ILE A 22 6.70 4.49 4.79
CA ILE A 22 5.58 3.88 4.09
C ILE A 22 5.89 3.72 2.59
N GLU A 23 6.50 4.74 1.98
CA GLU A 23 6.94 4.71 0.59
C GLU A 23 8.02 3.64 0.37
N ALA A 24 9.03 3.58 1.24
CA ALA A 24 10.06 2.54 1.18
C ALA A 24 9.47 1.13 1.31
N GLU A 25 8.50 0.93 2.20
CA GLU A 25 7.81 -0.36 2.36
C GLU A 25 7.05 -0.74 1.07
N ILE A 26 6.37 0.22 0.43
CA ILE A 26 5.70 0.02 -0.86
C ILE A 26 6.69 -0.36 -1.96
N GLU A 27 7.82 0.33 -2.06
CA GLU A 27 8.82 0.04 -3.10
C GLU A 27 9.37 -1.38 -2.98
N VAL A 28 9.69 -1.82 -1.76
CA VAL A 28 10.13 -3.20 -1.52
C VAL A 28 9.04 -4.18 -1.92
N LEU A 29 7.80 -3.97 -1.48
CA LEU A 29 6.68 -4.88 -1.77
C LEU A 29 6.30 -4.91 -3.26
N LYS A 30 6.43 -3.78 -3.98
CA LYS A 30 6.24 -3.74 -5.44
C LYS A 30 7.31 -4.52 -6.21
N SER A 31 8.52 -4.60 -5.68
CA SER A 31 9.63 -5.34 -6.30
C SER A 31 9.58 -6.86 -6.06
N LEU A 32 8.76 -7.32 -5.12
CA LEU A 32 8.64 -8.72 -4.74
C LEU A 32 7.56 -9.42 -5.59
N ASP A 33 7.97 -10.38 -6.41
CA ASP A 33 7.07 -11.28 -7.16
C ASP A 33 7.31 -12.72 -6.71
N HIS A 34 6.52 -13.18 -5.74
CA HIS A 34 6.67 -14.51 -5.16
C HIS A 34 5.32 -15.11 -4.77
N PRO A 35 5.08 -16.43 -5.00
CA PRO A 35 3.78 -17.06 -4.77
C PRO A 35 3.31 -17.04 -3.29
N ASN A 36 4.24 -16.89 -2.35
CA ASN A 36 3.95 -16.89 -0.90
C ASN A 36 4.15 -15.51 -0.24
N ILE A 37 4.27 -14.43 -1.02
CA ILE A 37 4.36 -13.06 -0.50
C ILE A 37 3.18 -12.27 -1.06
N ILE A 38 2.53 -11.48 -0.21
CA ILE A 38 1.41 -10.64 -0.63
C ILE A 38 1.89 -9.60 -1.64
N LYS A 39 1.12 -9.43 -2.72
CA LYS A 39 1.46 -8.54 -3.82
C LYS A 39 0.69 -7.24 -3.72
N ILE A 40 1.37 -6.12 -3.91
CA ILE A 40 0.69 -4.85 -4.14
C ILE A 40 0.24 -4.80 -5.60
N PHE A 41 -1.05 -4.61 -5.82
CA PHE A 41 -1.63 -4.43 -7.15
C PHE A 41 -1.57 -2.96 -7.55
N GLU A 42 -2.06 -2.08 -6.68
CA GLU A 42 -2.21 -0.65 -6.98
C GLU A 42 -2.02 0.18 -5.70
N VAL A 43 -1.57 1.42 -5.87
CA VAL A 43 -1.48 2.40 -4.78
C VAL A 43 -2.11 3.69 -5.26
N PHE A 44 -3.06 4.21 -4.49
CA PHE A 44 -3.73 5.48 -4.73
C PHE A 44 -3.49 6.42 -3.56
N GLU A 45 -3.47 7.71 -3.85
CA GLU A 45 -3.21 8.74 -2.87
C GLU A 45 -4.20 9.90 -3.07
N ASP A 46 -4.88 10.30 -2.00
CA ASP A 46 -5.66 11.53 -1.95
C ASP A 46 -5.00 12.55 -0.99
N TYR A 47 -5.65 13.67 -0.69
CA TYR A 47 -5.07 14.69 0.19
C TYR A 47 -4.76 14.18 1.62
N HIS A 48 -5.60 13.31 2.18
CA HIS A 48 -5.55 12.91 3.58
C HIS A 48 -5.17 11.45 3.78
N ASN A 49 -5.27 10.62 2.75
CA ASN A 49 -5.14 9.18 2.85
C ASN A 49 -4.36 8.60 1.68
N MET A 50 -3.75 7.45 1.95
CA MET A 50 -3.16 6.57 0.96
C MET A 50 -3.88 5.22 1.02
N TYR A 51 -4.14 4.63 -0.14
CA TYR A 51 -4.85 3.38 -0.31
C TYR A 51 -3.96 2.39 -1.04
N ILE A 52 -3.68 1.25 -0.40
CA ILE A 52 -2.86 0.19 -0.96
C ILE A 52 -3.77 -1.01 -1.25
N VAL A 53 -3.87 -1.38 -2.53
CA VAL A 53 -4.63 -2.54 -2.98
C VAL A 53 -3.72 -3.76 -2.99
N MET A 54 -4.08 -4.80 -2.23
CA MET A 54 -3.32 -6.05 -2.02
C MET A 54 -4.17 -7.29 -2.23
#